data_AF-A0A1A8Y1G4-F1
#
_entry.id   AF-A0A1A8Y1G4-F1
#
_cell.length_a   1.000
_cell.length_b   1.000
_cell.length_c   1.000
_cell.angle_alpha   90.00
_cell.angle_beta   90.00
_cell.angle_gamma   90.00
#
_symmetry.space_group_name_H-M   'P 1'
#
loop_
_entity.id
_entity.type
_entity.pdbx_description
1 polymer ?
#
loop_
_entity_poly.entity_id
_entity_poly.type
_entity_poly.pdbx_seq_one_letter_code
_entity_poly.pdbx_strand_id
1 'polypeptide(L)' 'MKQLLIEWVTIMRTEYDFSKSTKNPYASQLKKQITIRLDEECINYFKSISEGVGIPYQSLINLYLRDCATSNRKLNLKWK' A
#
# COMPACT_ATOMS: atom_id res chain seq x y z
N MET A 1 -38.05 8.53 -13.87
CA MET A 1 -36.70 8.55 -13.26
C MET A 1 -36.51 7.60 -12.07
N LYS A 2 -37.52 7.31 -11.24
CA LYS A 2 -37.37 6.34 -10.13
C LYS A 2 -37.32 4.86 -10.56
N GLN A 3 -37.91 4.49 -11.70
CA GLN A 3 -37.96 3.10 -12.17
C GLN A 3 -36.60 2.53 -12.59
N LEU A 4 -35.81 3.31 -13.33
CA LEU A 4 -34.48 2.91 -13.83
C LEU A 4 -33.45 2.70 -12.70
N LEU A 5 -33.61 3.37 -11.55
CA LEU A 5 -32.67 3.27 -10.43
C LEU A 5 -32.84 1.96 -9.63
N ILE A 6 -34.04 1.37 -9.68
CA ILE A 6 -34.38 0.13 -8.97
C ILE A 6 -33.83 -1.09 -9.75
N GLU A 7 -33.88 -1.05 -11.08
CA GLU A 7 -33.33 -2.10 -11.95
C GLU A 7 -31.80 -2.25 -11.82
N TRP A 8 -31.06 -1.15 -11.60
CA TRP A 8 -29.60 -1.20 -11.43
C TRP A 8 -29.13 -1.75 -10.07
N VAL A 9 -29.98 -1.70 -9.04
CA VAL A 9 -29.69 -2.33 -7.73
C VAL A 9 -29.90 -3.85 -7.80
N THR A 10 -30.69 -4.35 -8.76
CA THR A 10 -31.01 -5.78 -8.90
C THR A 10 -29.93 -6.61 -9.58
N ILE A 11 -28.81 -6.02 -10.00
CA ILE A 11 -27.75 -6.70 -10.78
C ILE A 11 -26.81 -7.52 -9.88
N MET A 12 -26.82 -7.29 -8.57
CA MET A 12 -26.06 -8.10 -7.60
C MET A 12 -26.87 -9.35 -7.23
N ARG A 13 -26.27 -10.53 -7.43
CA ARG A 13 -26.89 -11.80 -7.03
C ARG A 13 -26.88 -11.91 -5.51
N THR A 14 -27.91 -12.57 -4.96
CA THR A 14 -28.00 -12.86 -3.52
C THR A 14 -26.90 -13.81 -3.04
N GLU A 15 -26.41 -14.68 -3.93
CA GLU A 15 -25.35 -15.63 -3.63
C GLU A 15 -24.47 -15.88 -4.87
N TYR A 16 -23.18 -16.07 -4.62
CA TYR A 16 -22.17 -16.37 -5.62
C TYR A 16 -21.46 -17.66 -5.23
N ASP A 17 -21.51 -18.67 -6.11
CA ASP A 17 -20.77 -19.93 -5.92
C ASP A 17 -19.31 -19.77 -6.37
N PHE A 18 -18.39 -19.84 -5.41
CA PHE A 18 -16.94 -19.71 -5.62
C PHE A 18 -16.21 -21.05 -5.69
N SER A 19 -16.92 -22.19 -5.74
CA SER A 19 -16.33 -23.54 -5.76
C SER A 19 -15.34 -23.78 -6.92
N LYS A 20 -15.52 -23.06 -8.04
CA LYS A 20 -14.63 -23.11 -9.22
C LYS A 20 -13.77 -21.85 -9.39
N SER A 21 -13.72 -20.98 -8.39
CA SER A 21 -12.99 -19.71 -8.49
C SER A 21 -11.47 -19.92 -8.46
N THR A 22 -10.74 -19.11 -9.24
CA THR A 22 -9.28 -19.09 -9.24
C THR A 22 -8.78 -18.04 -8.26
N LYS A 23 -7.74 -18.38 -7.49
CA LYS A 23 -7.11 -17.43 -6.56
C LYS A 23 -6.61 -16.21 -7.34
N ASN A 24 -6.93 -15.01 -6.87
CA ASN A 24 -6.45 -13.78 -7.48
C ASN A 24 -4.91 -13.76 -7.47
N PRO A 25 -4.23 -13.75 -8.64
CA PRO A 25 -2.77 -13.77 -8.72
C PRO A 25 -2.12 -12.51 -8.10
N TYR A 26 -2.89 -11.43 -7.93
CA TYR A 26 -2.45 -10.19 -7.28
C TYR A 26 -2.68 -10.18 -5.77
N ALA A 27 -3.35 -11.19 -5.20
CA ALA A 27 -3.59 -11.26 -3.76
C ALA A 27 -2.29 -11.36 -2.94
N SER A 28 -1.24 -11.95 -3.52
CA SER A 28 0.10 -12.00 -2.91
C SER A 28 0.83 -10.66 -2.91
N GLN A 29 0.42 -9.74 -3.78
CA GLN A 29 1.00 -8.40 -3.92
C GLN A 29 0.33 -7.38 -2.99
N LEU A 30 -0.68 -7.79 -2.20
CA LEU A 30 -1.29 -6.92 -1.21
C LEU A 30 -0.22 -6.45 -0.21
N LYS A 31 -0.19 -5.14 0.01
CA LYS A 31 0.67 -4.54 1.02
C LYS A 31 0.26 -5.10 2.38
N LYS A 32 1.22 -5.68 3.11
CA LYS A 32 1.02 -6.04 4.52
C LYS A 32 1.08 -4.76 5.35
N GLN A 33 0.01 -4.47 6.08
CA GLN A 33 0.02 -3.38 7.06
C GLN A 33 0.90 -3.81 8.24
N ILE A 34 1.95 -3.03 8.52
CA ILE A 34 2.85 -3.25 9.64
C ILE A 34 3.03 -1.95 10.41
N THR A 35 3.17 -2.05 11.74
CA THR A 35 3.52 -0.91 12.59
C THR A 35 5.03 -0.91 12.78
N ILE A 36 5.71 0.14 12.31
CA ILE A 36 7.16 0.34 12.49
C ILE A 36 7.36 1.55 13.40
N ARG A 37 8.26 1.44 14.37
CA ARG A 37 8.69 2.58 15.19
C ARG A 37 9.77 3.34 14.43
N LEU A 38 9.52 4.63 14.20
CA LEU A 38 10.47 5.56 13.61
C LEU A 38 10.69 6.71 14.59
N ASP A 39 11.89 7.25 14.61
CA ASP A 39 12.19 8.49 15.32
C ASP A 39 11.48 9.69 14.66
N GLU A 40 11.27 10.73 15.47
CA GLU A 40 10.57 11.93 15.04
C GLU A 40 11.32 12.67 13.91
N GLU A 41 12.65 12.68 13.97
CA GLU A 41 13.50 13.32 12.97
C GLU A 41 13.34 12.67 11.59
N CYS A 42 13.35 11.34 11.51
CA CYS A 42 13.06 10.59 10.29
C CYS A 42 11.66 10.92 9.75
N ILE A 43 10.64 10.95 10.60
CA ILE A 43 9.27 11.27 10.17
C ILE A 43 9.22 12.68 9.56
N ASN A 44 9.84 13.66 10.22
CA ASN A 44 9.85 15.05 9.76
C ASN A 44 10.63 15.20 8.44
N TYR A 45 11.74 14.48 8.28
CA TYR A 45 12.51 14.43 7.04
C TYR A 45 11.69 13.90 5.86
N PHE A 46 10.97 12.79 6.02
CA PHE A 46 10.15 12.26 4.93
C PHE A 46 8.91 13.10 4.66
N LYS A 47 8.37 13.82 5.66
CA LYS A 47 7.27 14.77 5.46
C LYS A 47 7.70 15.95 4.59
N SER A 48 8.84 16.57 4.87
CA SER A 48 9.31 17.71 4.07
C SER A 48 9.58 17.31 2.60
N ILE A 49 10.12 16.12 2.37
CA ILE A 49 10.32 15.61 0.99
C ILE A 49 8.98 15.30 0.32
N SER A 50 8.01 14.76 1.08
CA SER A 50 6.70 14.43 0.53
C SER A 50 5.97 15.64 -0.05
N GLU A 51 6.15 16.83 0.55
CA GLU A 51 5.58 18.09 0.08
C GLU A 51 6.12 18.48 -1.31
N GLY A 52 7.41 18.25 -1.57
CA GLY A 52 8.02 18.58 -2.86
C GLY A 52 7.74 17.58 -3.98
N VAL A 53 7.56 16.30 -3.64
CA VAL A 53 7.40 15.21 -4.62
C VAL A 53 5.93 14.88 -4.90
N GLY A 54 5.01 15.30 -4.04
CA GLY A 54 3.58 15.03 -4.18
C GLY A 54 3.17 13.58 -3.86
N ILE A 55 4.06 12.82 -3.22
CA ILE A 55 3.82 11.42 -2.81
C ILE A 55 3.72 11.39 -1.29
N PRO A 56 2.72 10.72 -0.69
CA PRO A 56 2.61 10.61 0.77
C PRO A 56 3.89 10.05 1.41
N TYR A 57 4.32 10.63 2.54
CA TYR A 57 5.55 10.22 3.24
C TYR A 57 5.62 8.71 3.53
N GLN A 58 4.49 8.06 3.84
CA GLN A 58 4.42 6.61 4.05
C GLN A 58 4.79 5.81 2.80
N SER A 59 4.34 6.26 1.62
CA SER A 59 4.69 5.63 0.35
C SER A 59 6.15 5.89 -0.01
N LEU A 60 6.64 7.09 0.31
CA LEU A 60 8.04 7.46 0.11
C LEU A 60 8.98 6.58 0.94
N ILE A 61 8.69 6.39 2.24
CA ILE A 61 9.46 5.48 3.11
C ILE A 61 9.52 4.09 2.50
N ASN A 62 8.39 3.54 2.06
CA ASN A 62 8.35 2.21 1.45
C ASN A 62 9.18 2.13 0.16
N LEU A 63 9.19 3.18 -0.67
CA LEU A 63 10.02 3.24 -1.89
C LEU A 63 11.51 3.24 -1.55
N TYR A 64 11.93 4.03 -0.56
CA TYR A 64 13.32 4.06 -0.10
C TYR A 64 13.78 2.70 0.47
N LEU A 65 12.92 2.04 1.25
CA LEU A 65 13.20 0.69 1.77
C LEU A 65 13.34 -0.34 0.64
N ARG A 66 12.49 -0.25 -0.39
CA ARG A 66 12.58 -1.11 -1.57
C ARG A 66 13.87 -0.87 -2.34
N ASP A 67 14.22 0.39 -2.57
CA ASP A 67 15.47 0.75 -3.26
C ASP A 67 16.70 0.28 -2.47
N CYS A 68 16.68 0.40 -1.14
CA CYS A 68 17.71 -0.15 -0.26
C CYS A 68 17.87 -1.67 -0.41
N ALA A 69 16.76 -2.41 -0.47
CA ALA A 69 16.76 -3.86 -0.66
C ALA A 69 17.27 -4.25 -2.06
N THR A 70 16.84 -3.54 -3.11
CA THR A 70 17.28 -3.79 -4.50
C THR A 70 18.77 -3.49 -4.68
N SER A 71 19.27 -2.44 -4.04
CA SER A 71 20.69 -2.04 -4.10
C SER A 71 21.60 -2.84 -3.15
N ASN A 72 21.06 -3.76 -2.34
CA ASN A 72 21.80 -4.48 -1.30
C ASN A 72 22.61 -3.56 -0.37
N ARG A 73 22.11 -2.35 -0.10
CA ARG A 73 22.80 -1.40 0.79
C ARG A 73 22.84 -1.97 2.20
N LYS A 74 24.05 -2.11 2.74
CA LYS A 74 24.28 -2.53 4.12
C LYS A 74 24.47 -1.30 5.00
N LEU A 75 23.74 -1.25 6.11
CA LEU A 75 23.94 -0.20 7.11
C LEU A 75 25.37 -0.31 7.67
N ASN A 76 26.11 0.79 7.62
CA ASN A 76 27.42 0.85 8.24
C ASN A 76 27.23 1.02 9.76
N LEU A 77 27.26 -0.09 10.49
CA LEU A 77 27.12 -0.15 11.95
C LEU A 77 28.43 0.21 12.69
N LYS A 78 29.33 0.99 12.08
CA LYS A 78 30.48 1.52 12.82
C LYS A 78 29.98 2.67 13.69
N TRP A 79 29.55 2.33 14.89
CA TRP A 79 29.38 3.29 15.99
C TRP A 79 30.77 3.87 16.29
N LYS A 80 30.92 5.18 16.12
CA LYS A 80 32.08 5.94 16.57
C LYS A 80 31.68 6.75 17.79
#